data_AF-A0A9E5HS33-F1
#
_entry.id   AF-A0A9E5HS33-F1
#
_cell.length_a   1.000
_cell.length_b   1.000
_cell.length_c   1.000
_cell.angle_alpha   90.00
_cell.angle_beta   90.00
_cell.angle_gamma   90.00
#
_symmetry.space_group_name_H-M   'P 1'
#
loop_
_entity.id
_entity.type
_entity.pdbx_description
1 polymer ?
#
loop_
_entity_poly.entity_id
_entity_poly.type
_entity_poly.pdbx_seq_one_letter_code
_entity_poly.pdbx_strand_id
1 'polypeptide(L)' 'MIKISNLSKHFILHNQNSAVIPVMDQAEFAVAEGECVALVGQSGAGKSTLMRMIYG' A
#
# COMPACT_ATOMS: atom_id res chain seq x y z
N MET A 1 -2.65 -13.87 -11.78
CA MET A 1 -1.91 -12.61 -12.02
C MET A 1 -2.39 -11.53 -11.06
N ILE A 2 -1.52 -10.71 -10.47
CA ILE A 2 -1.89 -9.51 -9.70
C ILE A 2 -1.45 -8.27 -10.49
N LYS A 3 -2.33 -7.28 -10.65
CA LYS A 3 -2.01 -5.99 -11.29
C LYS A 3 -2.60 -4.85 -10.49
N ILE A 4 -1.76 -3.89 -10.12
CA ILE A 4 -2.12 -2.69 -9.39
C ILE A 4 -1.70 -1.47 -10.22
N SER A 5 -2.61 -0.51 -10.33
CA SER A 5 -2.41 0.74 -11.04
C SER A 5 -3.09 1.87 -10.27
N ASN A 6 -2.44 3.03 -10.18
CA ASN A 6 -2.97 4.22 -9.50
C ASN A 6 -3.46 3.97 -8.06
N LEU A 7 -2.75 3.13 -7.29
CA LEU A 7 -3.14 2.87 -5.91
C LEU A 7 -2.61 3.96 -4.98
N SER A 8 -3.52 4.74 -4.41
CA SER A 8 -3.20 5.73 -3.37
C SER A 8 -3.93 5.38 -2.07
N LYS A 9 -3.26 5.60 -0.93
CA LYS A 9 -3.85 5.42 0.40
C LYS A 9 -3.41 6.51 1.35
N HIS A 10 -4.40 7.09 2.01
CA HIS A 10 -4.24 8.05 3.09
C HIS A 10 -4.98 7.55 4.33
N PHE A 11 -4.43 7.84 5.51
CA PHE A 11 -5.15 7.73 6.78
C PHE A 11 -5.46 9.12 7.30
N ILE A 12 -6.70 9.31 7.76
CA ILE A 12 -7.12 10.53 8.45
C ILE A 12 -7.13 10.23 9.94
N LEU A 13 -6.31 10.94 10.70
CA LEU A 13 -6.25 10.83 12.15
C LEU A 13 -7.25 11.80 12.77
N HIS A 14 -8.49 11.33 12.96
CA HIS A 14 -9.59 12.14 13.49
C HIS A 14 -9.33 12.71 14.89
N ASN A 15 -8.45 12.07 15.68
CA ASN A 15 -8.07 12.53 17.02
C ASN A 15 -6.82 13.45 17.04
N GLN A 16 -6.23 13.75 15.88
CA GLN A 16 -5.05 14.61 15.76
C GLN A 16 -5.32 15.74 14.76
N ASN A 17 -6.33 16.56 15.05
CA ASN A 17 -6.74 17.69 14.20
C ASN A 17 -6.97 17.29 12.73
N SER A 18 -7.49 16.08 12.49
CA SER A 18 -7.68 15.52 11.15
C SER A 18 -6.40 15.45 10.31
N ALA A 19 -5.23 15.25 10.96
CA ALA A 19 -3.96 15.09 10.26
C ALA A 19 -4.06 13.96 9.22
N VAL A 20 -3.52 14.21 8.04
CA VAL A 20 -3.49 13.24 6.94
C VAL A 20 -2.11 12.61 6.89
N ILE A 21 -2.06 11.28 6.98
CA ILE A 21 -0.85 10.50 6.76
C ILE A 21 -0.92 9.88 5.37
N PRO A 22 -0.11 10.36 4.40
CA PRO A 22 0.06 9.68 3.14
C PRO A 22 0.85 8.39 3.36
N VAL A 23 0.32 7.28 2.84
CA VAL A 23 0.97 5.96 2.96
C VAL A 23 1.62 5.58 1.65
N MET A 24 0.90 5.77 0.55
CA MET A 24 1.38 5.58 -0.81
C MET A 24 0.59 6.49 -1.73
N ASP A 25 1.25 6.95 -2.77
CA ASP A 25 0.64 7.76 -3.81
C ASP A 25 0.98 7.18 -5.17
N GLN A 26 -0.06 6.89 -5.95
CA GLN A 26 0.02 6.36 -7.32
C GLN A 26 0.96 5.14 -7.45
N ALA A 27 0.85 4.19 -6.52
CA ALA A 27 1.65 2.97 -6.59
C ALA A 27 1.20 2.08 -7.77
N GLU A 28 2.17 1.55 -8.50
CA GLU A 28 1.96 0.68 -9.65
C GLU A 28 2.90 -0.52 -9.59
N PHE A 29 2.36 -1.73 -9.75
CA PHE A 29 3.15 -2.95 -9.93
C PHE A 29 2.28 -4.08 -10.47
N ALA A 30 2.95 -5.09 -11.02
CA ALA A 30 2.32 -6.33 -11.44
C ALA A 30 3.14 -7.52 -10.94
N VAL A 31 2.45 -8.61 -10.60
CA VAL A 31 3.05 -9.90 -10.25
C VAL A 31 2.47 -10.95 -11.19
N ALA A 32 3.35 -11.58 -11.96
CA ALA A 32 3.00 -12.61 -12.91
C ALA A 32 2.57 -13.92 -12.21
N GLU A 33 1.96 -14.84 -12.96
CA GLU A 33 1.59 -16.14 -12.42
C GLU A 33 2.83 -16.99 -12.16
N GLY A 34 2.89 -17.61 -10.98
CA GLY A 34 4.05 -18.38 -10.53
C GLY A 34 5.22 -17.52 -10.02
N GLU A 35 5.12 -16.19 -10.06
CA GLU A 35 6.16 -15.29 -9.56
C GLU A 35 6.12 -15.20 -8.02
N CYS A 36 7.28 -15.34 -7.38
CA CYS A 36 7.45 -15.15 -5.94
C CYS A 36 8.15 -13.82 -5.67
N VAL A 37 7.44 -12.88 -5.04
CA VAL A 37 7.92 -11.51 -4.80
C VAL A 37 7.94 -11.21 -3.31
N ALA A 38 9.01 -10.57 -2.84
CA ALA A 38 9.12 -10.07 -1.48
C ALA A 38 8.85 -8.56 -1.41
N LEU A 39 7.94 -8.15 -0.52
CA LEU A 39 7.69 -6.73 -0.22
C LEU A 39 8.56 -6.29 0.98
N VAL A 40 9.57 -5.48 0.72
CA VAL A 40 10.56 -5.03 1.72
C VAL A 40 10.51 -3.52 1.96
N GLY A 41 11.09 -3.06 3.09
CA GLY A 41 11.13 -1.65 3.47
C GLY A 41 11.08 -1.44 4.98
N GLN A 42 11.41 -0.23 5.45
CA GLN A 42 11.42 0.12 6.88
C GLN A 42 10.04 -0.03 7.55
N SER A 43 10.02 -0.14 8.88
CA SER A 43 8.75 -0.10 9.63
C SER A 43 8.01 1.22 9.33
N GLY A 44 6.69 1.14 9.19
CA GLY A 44 5.86 2.30 8.80
C GLY A 44 5.78 2.61 7.30
N ALA A 45 6.59 1.97 6.44
CA ALA A 45 6.61 2.23 4.99
C ALA A 45 5.35 1.76 4.20
N GLY A 46 4.26 1.39 4.87
CA GLY A 46 3.01 1.03 4.19
C GLY A 46 2.88 -0.43 3.72
N LYS A 47 3.85 -1.32 4.02
CA LYS A 47 3.84 -2.72 3.55
C LYS A 47 2.58 -3.51 3.93
N SER A 48 2.23 -3.53 5.22
CA SER A 48 1.02 -4.22 5.70
C SER A 48 -0.25 -3.54 5.19
N THR A 49 -0.22 -2.22 4.97
CA THR A 49 -1.32 -1.48 4.35
C THR A 49 -1.54 -1.91 2.91
N LEU A 50 -0.45 -2.03 2.13
CA LEU A 50 -0.51 -2.55 0.76
C LEU A 50 -1.05 -3.99 0.74
N MET A 51 -0.52 -4.87 1.58
CA MET A 51 -0.97 -6.28 1.64
C MET A 51 -2.46 -6.40 1.98
N ARG A 52 -2.98 -5.57 2.89
CA ARG A 52 -4.43 -5.53 3.18
C ARG A 52 -5.24 -5.09 1.97
N MET A 53 -4.78 -4.09 1.22
CA MET A 53 -5.49 -3.64 0.02
C MET A 53 -5.48 -4.68 -1.11
N ILE A 54 -4.43 -5.51 -1.20
CA ILE A 54 -4.37 -6.63 -2.15
C ILE A 54 -5.33 -7.75 -1.74
N TYR A 55 -5.37 -8.07 -0.45
CA TYR A 55 -6.16 -9.19 0.07
C TYR A 55 -7.68 -8.91 0.07
N GLY A 56 -8.07 -7.64 0.25
CA GLY A 56 -9.46 -7.23 0.50
C GLY A 56 -9.82 -7.30 1.99
#